data_AF-A0A2S6T9C1-F1
#
_entry.id   AF-A0A2S6T9C1-F1
#
_cell.length_a   1.000
_cell.length_b   1.000
_cell.length_c   1.000
_cell.angle_alpha   90.00
_cell.angle_beta   90.00
_cell.angle_gamma   90.00
#
_symmetry.space_group_name_H-M   'P 1'
#
loop_
_entity.id
_entity.type
_entity.pdbx_description
1 polymer ?
#
loop_
_entity_poly.entity_id
_entity_poly.type
_entity_poly.pdbx_seq_one_letter_code
_entity_poly.pdbx_strand_id
1 'polypeptide(L)'
;MANVVVIGSQWGDEGKGKIVDWLSEKADVVVRFQGGHNAGHTLVINNITYKLSLLPSGIVRPGKLSIIGNGVVIDPWALINEIGTLRGQGVNISPENLVIAENATLILPLHKDLDLKRENALGDAKIGTTGRGIGPAYEDKVGRRAIRIGDLANPDVLDQRVNSLLMHHNALLRGLSSQELKKDTILDHLMEVAPKILPYANTVWRLLDGARQRGNRILFEGAQGVMLDNDHGTYPYVTSSNTVAGQAAAGSGQGSRIIDYVLGITKAYTTRVGSGPFPTEQKNDIGNTLGQRGREFGTVTGRKRRCGWFDAVLVNQAIKISGITGIALTKLDVLDGIEELKVCVGYEIDGERKDYLPASIASQTNIQPIYEILEGWNESTFGARTWVDLPSSAIKYVKRIEELIEAPVALLSTSPEREDTITVHDPFAD
;
A
#
# COMPACT_ATOMS: atom_id res chain seq x y z
N MET A 1 24.76 -6.63 -2.11
CA MET A 1 23.68 -6.73 -1.11
C MET A 1 22.61 -5.70 -1.40
N ALA A 2 21.48 -6.19 -1.89
CA ALA A 2 20.40 -5.40 -2.47
C ALA A 2 19.44 -4.84 -1.40
N ASN A 3 18.98 -3.60 -1.63
CA ASN A 3 17.80 -3.05 -1.00
C ASN A 3 16.59 -3.31 -1.91
N VAL A 4 15.55 -3.90 -1.32
CA VAL A 4 14.36 -4.34 -2.05
C VAL A 4 13.21 -3.43 -1.72
N VAL A 5 12.53 -2.93 -2.75
CA VAL A 5 11.27 -2.18 -2.60
C VAL A 5 10.11 -3.07 -3.04
N VAL A 6 9.08 -3.18 -2.20
CA VAL A 6 7.87 -3.94 -2.51
C VAL A 6 6.69 -2.99 -2.64
N ILE A 7 6.04 -2.97 -3.80
CA ILE A 7 4.86 -2.13 -4.08
C ILE A 7 3.77 -2.95 -4.77
N GLY A 8 2.51 -2.51 -4.69
CA GLY A 8 1.43 -3.12 -5.46
C GLY A 8 1.37 -2.54 -6.86
N SER A 9 1.23 -3.35 -7.91
CA SER A 9 1.18 -2.86 -9.29
C SER A 9 -0.23 -2.52 -9.79
N GLN A 10 -1.25 -2.62 -8.91
CA GLN A 10 -2.67 -2.42 -9.22
C GLN A 10 -3.29 -1.43 -8.19
N TRP A 11 -4.45 -1.73 -7.60
CA TRP A 11 -5.16 -0.86 -6.64
C TRP A 11 -5.03 -1.30 -5.17
N GLY A 12 -3.93 -1.94 -4.79
CA GLY A 12 -3.49 -1.97 -3.39
C GLY A 12 -3.88 -3.19 -2.55
N ASP A 13 -4.50 -4.21 -3.12
CA ASP A 13 -4.91 -5.45 -2.46
C ASP A 13 -4.34 -6.72 -3.13
N GLU A 14 -3.14 -6.61 -3.70
CA GLU A 14 -2.47 -7.64 -4.50
C GLU A 14 -1.84 -8.77 -3.67
N GLY A 15 -2.01 -8.74 -2.34
CA GLY A 15 -1.43 -9.76 -1.44
C GLY A 15 -0.02 -9.43 -0.94
N LYS A 16 0.36 -8.13 -0.90
CA LYS A 16 1.65 -7.66 -0.39
C LYS A 16 2.05 -8.31 0.94
N GLY A 17 1.12 -8.48 1.87
CA GLY A 17 1.37 -9.05 3.19
C GLY A 17 2.12 -10.39 3.17
N LYS A 18 1.73 -11.34 2.30
CA LYS A 18 2.40 -12.65 2.19
C LYS A 18 3.85 -12.53 1.72
N ILE A 19 4.07 -11.73 0.69
CA ILE A 19 5.40 -11.58 0.08
C ILE A 19 6.32 -10.76 0.98
N VAL A 20 5.77 -9.71 1.60
CA VAL A 20 6.44 -8.92 2.64
C VAL A 20 6.77 -9.80 3.84
N ASP A 21 5.89 -10.70 4.28
CA ASP A 21 6.18 -11.67 5.34
C ASP A 21 7.42 -12.50 4.99
N TRP A 22 7.44 -13.07 3.79
CA TRP A 22 8.55 -13.89 3.32
C TRP A 22 9.87 -13.11 3.19
N LEU A 23 9.86 -11.91 2.58
CA LEU A 23 11.04 -11.06 2.45
C LEU A 23 11.52 -10.50 3.78
N SER A 24 10.60 -10.17 4.68
CA SER A 24 10.90 -9.60 6.00
C SER A 24 11.67 -10.59 6.87
N GLU A 25 11.61 -11.90 6.61
CA GLU A 25 12.47 -12.90 7.27
C GLU A 25 13.94 -12.79 6.85
N LYS A 26 14.23 -12.36 5.62
CA LYS A 26 15.59 -12.22 5.09
C LYS A 26 16.20 -10.84 5.32
N ALA A 27 15.38 -9.82 5.59
CA ALA A 27 15.80 -8.45 5.81
C ALA A 27 16.29 -8.20 7.25
N ASP A 28 17.23 -7.29 7.42
CA ASP A 28 17.68 -6.81 8.74
C ASP A 28 16.89 -5.57 9.18
N VAL A 29 16.48 -4.75 8.21
CA VAL A 29 15.72 -3.51 8.41
C VAL A 29 14.48 -3.51 7.52
N VAL A 30 13.31 -3.19 8.08
CA VAL A 30 12.06 -3.05 7.34
C VAL A 30 11.50 -1.65 7.50
N VAL A 31 11.21 -0.98 6.38
CA VAL A 31 10.89 0.45 6.34
C VAL A 31 9.53 0.67 5.68
N ARG A 32 8.58 1.27 6.41
CA ARG A 32 7.38 1.86 5.82
C ARG A 32 7.69 3.29 5.38
N PHE A 33 7.40 3.64 4.12
CA PHE A 33 7.84 4.92 3.55
C PHE A 33 6.71 5.86 3.12
N GLN A 34 5.45 5.42 3.14
CA GLN A 34 4.31 6.25 2.74
C GLN A 34 3.00 5.77 3.39
N GLY A 35 1.91 6.49 3.08
CA GLY A 35 0.57 6.20 3.56
C GLY A 35 0.44 6.51 5.04
N GLY A 36 -0.31 5.70 5.76
CA GLY A 36 -0.49 5.77 7.22
C GLY A 36 -1.19 4.50 7.69
N HIS A 37 -2.04 4.64 8.71
CA HIS A 37 -2.88 3.53 9.17
C HIS A 37 -4.01 3.17 8.19
N ASN A 38 -4.16 3.82 7.03
CA ASN A 38 -5.12 3.40 6.00
C ASN A 38 -4.72 2.13 5.25
N ALA A 39 -3.47 1.71 5.41
CA ALA A 39 -3.00 0.41 4.99
C ALA A 39 -3.19 -0.61 6.10
N GLY A 40 -3.24 -1.88 5.71
CA GLY A 40 -3.05 -2.96 6.67
C GLY A 40 -2.73 -4.26 5.96
N HIS A 41 -1.94 -5.09 6.62
CA HIS A 41 -1.64 -6.43 6.16
C HIS A 41 -1.70 -7.38 7.35
N THR A 42 -2.04 -8.63 7.05
CA THR A 42 -2.12 -9.70 8.03
C THR A 42 -0.91 -10.60 7.81
N LEU A 43 -0.17 -10.88 8.88
CA LEU A 43 0.91 -11.86 8.92
C LEU A 43 0.45 -13.07 9.73
N VAL A 44 0.86 -14.26 9.30
CA VAL A 44 0.64 -15.50 10.05
C VAL A 44 2.02 -16.11 10.31
N ILE A 45 2.46 -16.08 11.56
CA ILE A 45 3.77 -16.60 11.97
C ILE A 45 3.53 -17.62 13.08
N ASN A 46 3.99 -18.85 12.89
CA ASN A 46 3.82 -19.95 13.85
C ASN A 46 2.35 -20.10 14.32
N ASN A 47 1.40 -20.05 13.38
CA ASN A 47 -0.06 -20.07 13.62
C ASN A 47 -0.62 -18.88 14.42
N ILE A 48 0.16 -17.85 14.71
CA ILE A 48 -0.30 -16.61 15.34
C ILE A 48 -0.57 -15.57 14.25
N THR A 49 -1.77 -15.01 14.28
CA THR A 49 -2.19 -13.96 13.34
C THR A 49 -1.90 -12.57 13.92
N TYR A 50 -1.06 -11.81 13.23
CA TYR A 50 -0.75 -10.41 13.53
C TYR A 50 -1.40 -9.50 12.50
N LYS A 51 -2.17 -8.51 12.94
CA LYS A 51 -2.79 -7.51 12.07
C LYS A 51 -2.06 -6.19 12.25
N LEU A 52 -1.36 -5.76 11.20
CA LEU A 52 -0.55 -4.55 11.21
C LEU A 52 -1.20 -3.47 10.35
N SER A 53 -1.00 -2.21 10.72
CA SER A 53 -1.48 -1.02 10.00
C SER A 53 -0.37 0.02 9.81
N LEU A 54 0.18 0.59 10.89
CA LEU A 54 1.31 1.53 10.82
C LEU A 54 2.66 0.82 10.97
N LEU A 55 2.71 -0.19 11.83
CA LEU A 55 3.96 -0.86 12.13
C LEU A 55 4.44 -1.65 10.89
N PRO A 56 5.73 -1.57 10.53
CA PRO A 56 6.31 -2.43 9.51
C PRO A 56 6.22 -3.90 9.91
N SER A 57 6.07 -4.77 8.93
CA SER A 57 6.01 -6.23 9.09
C SER A 57 7.17 -6.84 9.89
N GLY A 58 8.35 -6.20 9.87
CA GLY A 58 9.52 -6.65 10.62
C GLY A 58 9.33 -6.65 12.15
N ILE A 59 8.34 -5.90 12.69
CA ILE A 59 8.25 -5.67 14.14
C ILE A 59 7.92 -6.94 14.94
N VAL A 60 7.23 -7.88 14.30
CA VAL A 60 6.85 -9.17 14.91
C VAL A 60 7.97 -10.21 14.83
N ARG A 61 9.13 -9.84 14.27
CA ARG A 61 10.29 -10.72 14.09
C ARG A 61 11.43 -10.32 15.02
N PRO A 62 11.98 -11.26 15.80
CA PRO A 62 13.13 -10.98 16.66
C PRO A 62 14.36 -10.49 15.87
N GLY A 63 15.11 -9.56 16.45
CA GLY A 63 16.39 -9.09 15.90
C GLY A 63 16.30 -8.14 14.70
N LYS A 64 15.09 -7.68 14.33
CA LYS A 64 14.89 -6.80 13.17
C LYS A 64 14.59 -5.37 13.60
N LEU A 65 15.11 -4.42 12.83
CA LEU A 65 14.81 -3.01 13.01
C LEU A 65 13.63 -2.62 12.12
N SER A 66 12.56 -2.10 12.73
CA SER A 66 11.39 -1.58 12.03
C SER A 66 11.40 -0.06 12.04
N ILE A 67 11.26 0.55 10.87
CA ILE A 67 11.32 2.00 10.69
C ILE A 67 10.04 2.53 10.05
N ILE A 68 9.46 3.56 10.65
CA ILE A 68 8.41 4.39 10.05
C ILE A 68 9.08 5.66 9.51
N GLY A 69 9.18 5.76 8.18
CA GLY A 69 9.83 6.87 7.47
C GLY A 69 9.03 8.17 7.47
N ASN A 70 9.69 9.27 7.09
CA ASN A 70 9.14 10.63 7.06
C ASN A 70 8.03 10.83 6.00
N GLY A 71 7.90 9.90 5.07
CA GLY A 71 6.83 9.90 4.10
C GLY A 71 5.49 9.49 4.71
N VAL A 72 5.47 8.76 5.82
CA VAL A 72 4.25 8.28 6.50
C VAL A 72 3.57 9.40 7.30
N VAL A 73 2.23 9.44 7.28
CA VAL A 73 1.41 10.22 8.21
C VAL A 73 0.95 9.33 9.37
N ILE A 74 1.23 9.76 10.60
CA ILE A 74 1.13 8.93 11.80
C ILE A 74 0.00 9.42 12.68
N ASP A 75 -0.99 8.57 12.91
CA ASP A 75 -1.91 8.76 14.03
C ASP A 75 -1.26 8.19 15.30
N PRO A 76 -0.88 9.03 16.28
CA PRO A 76 -0.15 8.56 17.44
C PRO A 76 -1.01 7.69 18.37
N TRP A 77 -2.33 7.90 18.43
CA TRP A 77 -3.24 7.07 19.23
C TRP A 77 -3.44 5.70 18.58
N ALA A 78 -3.61 5.66 17.25
CA ALA A 78 -3.70 4.40 16.52
C ALA A 78 -2.41 3.58 16.67
N LEU A 79 -1.23 4.24 16.59
CA LEU A 79 0.05 3.58 16.76
C LEU A 79 0.23 2.99 18.17
N ILE A 80 -0.11 3.74 19.22
CA ILE A 80 -0.03 3.24 20.61
C ILE A 80 -0.95 2.05 20.82
N ASN A 81 -2.17 2.10 20.29
CA ASN A 81 -3.12 0.99 20.38
C ASN A 81 -2.62 -0.26 19.64
N GLU A 82 -2.00 -0.07 18.48
CA GLU A 82 -1.38 -1.15 17.71
C GLU A 82 -0.20 -1.77 18.49
N ILE A 83 0.69 -0.94 19.06
CA ILE A 83 1.79 -1.39 19.92
C ILE A 83 1.26 -2.18 21.13
N GLY A 84 0.22 -1.67 21.80
CA GLY A 84 -0.39 -2.33 22.95
C GLY A 84 -0.98 -3.70 22.59
N THR A 85 -1.64 -3.79 21.44
CA THR A 85 -2.22 -5.04 20.93
C THR A 85 -1.13 -6.08 20.68
N LEU A 86 -0.06 -5.72 19.99
CA LEU A 86 1.04 -6.66 19.69
C LEU A 86 1.83 -7.06 20.94
N ARG A 87 2.07 -6.13 21.88
CA ARG A 87 2.65 -6.48 23.19
C ARG A 87 1.79 -7.49 23.95
N GLY A 88 0.46 -7.34 23.90
CA GLY A 88 -0.48 -8.32 24.45
C GLY A 88 -0.41 -9.70 23.79
N GLN A 89 0.10 -9.78 22.56
CA GLN A 89 0.38 -11.02 21.83
C GLN A 89 1.82 -11.53 22.03
N GLY A 90 2.59 -10.92 22.95
CA GLY A 90 3.96 -11.34 23.28
C GLY A 90 5.06 -10.73 22.41
N VAL A 91 4.75 -9.75 21.55
CA VAL A 91 5.75 -9.08 20.71
C VAL A 91 6.51 -8.05 21.55
N ASN A 92 7.84 -8.18 21.61
CA ASN A 92 8.68 -7.16 22.23
C ASN A 92 8.82 -5.95 21.30
N ILE A 93 8.35 -4.77 21.75
CA ILE A 93 8.43 -3.52 21.01
C ILE A 93 9.10 -2.50 21.93
N SER A 94 10.20 -1.91 21.49
CA SER A 94 10.98 -0.92 22.24
C SER A 94 11.69 0.05 21.28
N PRO A 95 12.29 1.14 21.78
CA PRO A 95 13.13 2.02 20.97
C PRO A 95 14.33 1.34 20.29
N GLU A 96 14.71 0.13 20.71
CA GLU A 96 15.81 -0.64 20.11
C GLU A 96 15.41 -1.29 18.77
N ASN A 97 14.12 -1.59 18.57
CA ASN A 97 13.63 -2.29 17.37
C ASN A 97 12.52 -1.55 16.61
N LEU A 98 11.97 -0.45 17.16
CA LEU A 98 11.06 0.44 16.47
C LEU A 98 11.61 1.86 16.48
N VAL A 99 11.74 2.45 15.28
CA VAL A 99 12.14 3.84 15.10
C VAL A 99 11.13 4.57 14.22
N ILE A 100 10.82 5.80 14.60
CA ILE A 100 9.92 6.71 13.89
C ILE A 100 10.74 7.93 13.46
N ALA A 101 10.59 8.33 12.19
CA ALA A 101 11.22 9.55 11.71
C ALA A 101 10.67 10.76 12.48
N GLU A 102 11.56 11.51 13.13
CA GLU A 102 11.20 12.71 13.91
C GLU A 102 10.50 13.80 13.06
N ASN A 103 10.69 13.79 11.75
CA ASN A 103 10.04 14.70 10.82
C ASN A 103 8.79 14.11 10.13
N ALA A 104 8.26 12.97 10.57
CA ALA A 104 6.98 12.43 10.11
C ALA A 104 5.81 13.30 10.58
N THR A 105 4.78 13.44 9.74
CA THR A 105 3.59 14.26 10.00
C THR A 105 2.58 13.52 10.87
N LEU A 106 1.95 14.23 11.81
CA LEU A 106 0.89 13.68 12.65
C LEU A 106 -0.49 13.77 12.00
N ILE A 107 -1.29 12.73 12.20
CA ILE A 107 -2.73 12.74 12.01
C ILE A 107 -3.37 13.09 13.35
N LEU A 108 -4.17 14.14 13.37
CA LEU A 108 -4.89 14.62 14.54
C LEU A 108 -6.38 14.24 14.46
N PRO A 109 -7.13 14.28 15.57
CA PRO A 109 -8.57 14.00 15.55
C PRO A 109 -9.33 14.87 14.54
N LEU A 110 -8.89 16.13 14.36
CA LEU A 110 -9.47 17.04 13.37
C LEU A 110 -9.35 16.53 11.93
N HIS A 111 -8.25 15.85 11.58
CA HIS A 111 -8.06 15.34 10.23
C HIS A 111 -9.06 14.23 9.93
N LYS A 112 -9.37 13.36 10.91
CA LYS A 112 -10.38 12.31 10.75
C LYS A 112 -11.78 12.89 10.58
N ASP A 113 -12.13 13.86 11.43
CA ASP A 113 -13.42 14.54 11.36
C ASP A 113 -13.59 15.26 10.01
N LEU A 114 -12.55 15.97 9.54
CA LEU A 114 -12.58 16.67 8.26
C LEU A 114 -12.68 15.70 7.07
N ASP A 115 -11.96 14.58 7.09
CA ASP A 115 -12.03 13.52 6.07
C ASP A 115 -13.46 12.98 5.95
N LEU A 116 -14.09 12.61 7.07
CA LEU A 116 -15.47 12.13 7.09
C LEU A 116 -16.48 13.18 6.63
N LYS A 117 -16.33 14.44 7.09
CA LYS A 117 -17.24 15.53 6.70
C LYS A 117 -17.17 15.84 5.21
N ARG A 118 -15.95 15.96 4.65
CA ARG A 118 -15.76 16.20 3.22
C ARG A 118 -16.33 15.05 2.39
N GLU A 119 -16.05 13.81 2.79
CA GLU A 119 -16.56 12.64 2.10
C GLU A 119 -18.09 12.57 2.11
N ASN A 120 -18.73 12.92 3.24
CA ASN A 120 -20.19 12.98 3.33
C ASN A 120 -20.79 14.11 2.48
N ALA A 121 -20.12 15.25 2.37
CA ALA A 121 -20.57 16.37 1.55
C ALA A 121 -20.51 16.09 0.04
N LEU A 122 -19.67 15.14 -0.41
CA LEU A 122 -19.52 14.78 -1.82
C LEU A 122 -20.68 13.92 -2.39
N GLY A 123 -21.59 13.41 -1.55
CA GLY A 123 -22.76 12.65 -2.03
C GLY A 123 -22.38 11.42 -2.85
N ASP A 124 -22.80 11.36 -4.11
CA ASP A 124 -22.48 10.27 -5.05
C ASP A 124 -21.07 10.36 -5.63
N ALA A 125 -20.41 11.52 -5.52
CA ALA A 125 -19.04 11.75 -5.99
C ALA A 125 -17.97 11.30 -4.97
N LYS A 126 -18.34 10.46 -4.00
CA LYS A 126 -17.44 9.93 -2.98
C LYS A 126 -16.25 9.20 -3.59
N ILE A 127 -15.07 9.47 -3.02
CA ILE A 127 -13.83 8.78 -3.39
C ILE A 127 -13.85 7.34 -2.86
N GLY A 128 -14.39 7.17 -1.65
CA GLY A 128 -14.31 5.96 -0.85
C GLY A 128 -13.12 6.00 0.12
N THR A 129 -12.83 7.15 0.75
CA THR A 129 -11.71 7.26 1.71
C THR A 129 -11.88 6.31 2.90
N THR A 130 -10.78 6.04 3.60
CA THR A 130 -10.82 5.20 4.80
C THR A 130 -11.36 5.92 6.03
N GLY A 131 -11.67 7.23 5.95
CA GLY A 131 -12.11 8.05 7.08
C GLY A 131 -11.06 8.17 8.20
N ARG A 132 -9.78 8.02 7.84
CA ARG A 132 -8.65 7.95 8.79
C ARG A 132 -7.85 9.25 8.86
N GLY A 133 -8.26 10.29 8.13
CA GLY A 133 -7.59 11.59 8.14
C GLY A 133 -6.30 11.63 7.32
N ILE A 134 -6.11 10.68 6.40
CA ILE A 134 -4.89 10.59 5.57
C ILE A 134 -4.77 11.81 4.65
N GLY A 135 -5.83 12.08 3.88
CA GLY A 135 -5.84 13.19 2.92
C GLY A 135 -5.60 14.54 3.59
N PRO A 136 -6.40 14.92 4.61
CA PRO A 136 -6.17 16.16 5.34
C PRO A 136 -4.77 16.29 5.96
N ALA A 137 -4.18 15.19 6.48
CA ALA A 137 -2.82 15.25 7.03
C ALA A 137 -1.76 15.48 5.94
N TYR A 138 -1.89 14.87 4.75
CA TYR A 138 -1.01 15.16 3.62
C TYR A 138 -1.22 16.58 3.07
N GLU A 139 -2.46 17.07 3.03
CA GLU A 139 -2.77 18.45 2.66
C GLU A 139 -2.06 19.44 3.58
N ASP A 140 -2.08 19.20 4.89
CA ASP A 140 -1.39 20.03 5.87
C ASP A 140 0.14 19.95 5.74
N LYS A 141 0.67 18.78 5.35
CA LYS A 141 2.10 18.59 5.09
C LYS A 141 2.56 19.46 3.93
N VAL A 142 1.88 19.42 2.79
CA VAL A 142 2.22 20.25 1.62
C VAL A 142 1.84 21.71 1.81
N GLY A 143 0.80 21.97 2.61
CA GLY A 143 0.41 23.31 3.09
C GLY A 143 1.36 23.91 4.12
N ARG A 144 2.40 23.18 4.56
CA ARG A 144 3.43 23.60 5.51
C ARG A 144 2.89 23.99 6.89
N ARG A 145 1.75 23.43 7.29
CA ARG A 145 1.05 23.69 8.57
C ARG A 145 0.90 22.45 9.45
N ALA A 146 1.29 21.27 8.96
CA ALA A 146 1.26 20.04 9.72
C ALA A 146 2.14 20.09 10.97
N ILE A 147 1.64 19.48 12.05
CA ILE A 147 2.44 19.11 13.22
C ILE A 147 3.23 17.84 12.91
N ARG A 148 4.49 17.78 13.32
CA ARG A 148 5.38 16.62 13.14
C ARG A 148 5.77 16.02 14.49
N ILE A 149 6.29 14.79 14.48
CA ILE A 149 6.73 14.06 15.68
C ILE A 149 7.69 14.90 16.53
N GLY A 150 8.68 15.54 15.92
CA GLY A 150 9.69 16.35 16.62
C GLY A 150 9.13 17.62 17.25
N ASP A 151 8.00 18.15 16.77
CA ASP A 151 7.34 19.31 17.39
C ASP A 151 6.82 18.94 18.81
N LEU A 152 6.53 17.67 19.08
CA LEU A 152 6.06 17.20 20.39
C LEU A 152 7.09 17.36 21.51
N ALA A 153 8.38 17.50 21.16
CA ALA A 153 9.45 17.67 22.14
C ALA A 153 9.54 19.09 22.71
N ASN A 154 8.87 20.07 22.09
CA ASN A 154 8.94 21.47 22.48
C ASN A 154 7.53 22.09 22.60
N PRO A 155 7.01 22.26 23.83
CA PRO A 155 5.67 22.81 24.06
C PRO A 155 5.44 24.19 23.44
N ASP A 156 6.45 25.07 23.42
CA ASP A 156 6.32 26.43 22.85
C ASP A 156 6.18 26.39 21.33
N VAL A 157 6.95 25.51 20.67
CA VAL A 157 6.81 25.27 19.22
C VAL A 157 5.46 24.64 18.92
N LEU A 158 5.04 23.68 19.74
CA LEU A 158 3.75 23.00 19.58
C LEU A 158 2.59 23.98 19.68
N ASP A 159 2.62 24.90 20.64
CA ASP A 159 1.64 25.98 20.80
C ASP A 159 1.49 26.80 19.51
N GLN A 160 2.61 27.27 18.96
CA GLN A 160 2.65 28.06 17.72
C GLN A 160 2.13 27.26 16.52
N ARG A 161 2.50 25.98 16.41
CA ARG A 161 2.03 25.07 15.35
C ARG A 161 0.52 24.87 15.41
N VAL A 162 -0.03 24.62 16.60
CA VAL A 162 -1.48 24.45 16.79
C VAL A 162 -2.22 25.74 16.45
N ASN A 163 -1.70 26.91 16.82
CA ASN A 163 -2.30 28.20 16.42
C ASN A 163 -2.40 28.34 14.89
N SER A 164 -1.30 28.08 14.18
CA SER A 164 -1.26 28.20 12.72
C SER A 164 -2.20 27.19 12.03
N LEU A 165 -2.22 25.96 12.53
CA LEU A 165 -3.11 24.90 12.09
C LEU A 165 -4.59 25.30 12.26
N LEU A 166 -4.98 25.80 13.44
CA LEU A 166 -6.36 26.19 13.73
C LEU A 166 -6.80 27.44 12.98
N MET A 167 -5.89 28.38 12.69
CA MET A 167 -6.21 29.55 11.86
C MET A 167 -6.80 29.12 10.50
N HIS A 168 -6.26 28.06 9.90
CA HIS A 168 -6.76 27.50 8.65
C HIS A 168 -8.03 26.66 8.87
N HIS A 169 -7.97 25.67 9.77
CA HIS A 169 -9.05 24.68 9.91
C HIS A 169 -10.32 25.26 10.53
N ASN A 170 -10.23 26.20 11.48
CA ASN A 170 -11.44 26.83 12.04
C ASN A 170 -12.17 27.72 11.04
N ALA A 171 -11.44 28.36 10.11
CA ALA A 171 -12.07 29.09 9.01
C ALA A 171 -12.85 28.14 8.08
N LEU A 172 -12.29 26.97 7.76
CA LEU A 172 -12.97 25.93 6.99
C LEU A 172 -14.18 25.35 7.73
N LEU A 173 -14.03 25.00 9.01
CA LEU A 173 -15.10 24.48 9.84
C LEU A 173 -16.27 25.45 9.93
N ARG A 174 -15.99 26.75 10.11
CA ARG A 174 -17.01 27.81 10.08
C ARG A 174 -17.75 27.85 8.74
N GLY A 175 -17.02 27.76 7.62
CA GLY A 175 -17.62 27.70 6.29
C GLY A 175 -18.49 26.44 6.05
N LEU A 176 -18.22 25.36 6.77
CA LEU A 176 -19.00 24.11 6.78
C LEU A 176 -20.10 24.08 7.85
N SER A 177 -20.39 25.22 8.51
CA SER A 177 -21.34 25.29 9.63
C SER A 177 -21.04 24.26 10.74
N SER A 178 -19.77 23.94 10.94
CA SER A 178 -19.27 23.02 11.95
C SER A 178 -18.71 23.76 13.16
N GLN A 179 -18.73 23.10 14.32
CA GLN A 179 -18.14 23.64 15.54
C GLN A 179 -16.62 23.83 15.36
N GLU A 180 -16.13 25.03 15.69
CA GLU A 180 -14.70 25.34 15.71
C GLU A 180 -13.98 24.61 16.85
N LEU A 181 -12.73 24.26 16.60
CA LEU A 181 -11.89 23.54 17.56
C LEU A 181 -11.19 24.52 18.50
N LYS A 182 -11.10 24.12 19.77
CA LYS A 182 -10.36 24.86 20.79
C LYS A 182 -8.90 24.41 20.81
N LYS A 183 -8.00 25.38 20.86
CA LYS A 183 -6.55 25.19 20.95
C LYS A 183 -6.16 24.30 22.12
N ASP A 184 -6.64 24.65 23.32
CA ASP A 184 -6.27 23.96 24.56
C ASP A 184 -6.58 22.46 24.48
N THR A 185 -7.74 22.10 23.92
CA THR A 185 -8.13 20.69 23.72
C THR A 185 -7.17 19.93 22.81
N ILE A 186 -6.63 20.56 21.76
CA ILE A 186 -5.64 19.91 20.88
C ILE A 186 -4.30 19.78 21.60
N LEU A 187 -3.87 20.81 22.31
CA LEU A 187 -2.62 20.79 23.07
C LEU A 187 -2.66 19.73 24.18
N ASP A 188 -3.74 19.64 24.94
CA ASP A 188 -3.90 18.64 26.01
C ASP A 188 -3.72 17.21 25.47
N HIS A 189 -4.40 16.89 24.36
CA HIS A 189 -4.27 15.59 23.71
C HIS A 189 -2.85 15.31 23.20
N LEU A 190 -2.17 16.32 22.67
CA LEU A 190 -0.80 16.18 22.16
C LEU A 190 0.22 16.01 23.29
N MET A 191 0.08 16.76 24.38
CA MET A 191 0.92 16.65 25.57
C MET A 191 0.73 15.30 26.26
N GLU A 192 -0.49 14.73 26.25
CA GLU A 192 -0.75 13.40 26.80
C GLU A 192 -0.08 12.29 25.99
N VAL A 193 -0.03 12.42 24.65
CA VAL A 193 0.50 11.39 23.75
C VAL A 193 2.01 11.50 23.53
N ALA A 194 2.58 12.71 23.64
CA ALA A 194 4.00 12.99 23.45
C ALA A 194 4.95 12.03 24.19
N PRO A 195 4.85 11.82 25.52
CA PRO A 195 5.79 10.95 26.24
C PRO A 195 5.71 9.47 25.83
N LYS A 196 4.61 9.05 25.18
CA LYS A 196 4.39 7.68 24.72
C LYS A 196 5.03 7.42 23.34
N ILE A 197 5.20 8.47 22.51
CA ILE A 197 5.69 8.37 21.13
C ILE A 197 7.15 8.84 20.99
N LEU A 198 7.54 9.92 21.68
CA LEU A 198 8.88 10.50 21.59
C LEU A 198 10.02 9.50 21.84
N PRO A 199 9.90 8.47 22.71
CA PRO A 199 10.96 7.47 22.88
C PRO A 199 11.34 6.72 21.60
N TYR A 200 10.44 6.62 20.61
CA TYR A 200 10.73 5.96 19.34
C TYR A 200 11.22 6.94 18.26
N ALA A 201 11.17 8.25 18.50
CA ALA A 201 11.55 9.26 17.51
C ALA A 201 13.08 9.31 17.33
N ASN A 202 13.54 9.31 16.07
CA ASN A 202 14.96 9.41 15.75
C ASN A 202 15.21 9.98 14.34
N THR A 203 16.46 10.31 14.06
CA THR A 203 16.95 10.81 12.77
C THR A 203 17.13 9.64 11.78
N VAL A 204 16.02 9.22 11.16
CA VAL A 204 15.94 8.01 10.31
C VAL A 204 16.94 7.96 9.16
N TRP A 205 17.16 9.08 8.45
CA TRP A 205 18.07 9.09 7.29
C TRP A 205 19.50 8.64 7.66
N ARG A 206 19.97 9.03 8.86
CA ARG A 206 21.29 8.69 9.36
C ARG A 206 21.37 7.22 9.80
N LEU A 207 20.31 6.72 10.41
CA LEU A 207 20.22 5.31 10.81
C LEU A 207 20.23 4.38 9.60
N LEU A 208 19.46 4.72 8.56
CA LEU A 208 19.39 3.95 7.31
C LEU A 208 20.71 4.00 6.54
N ASP A 209 21.36 5.17 6.46
CA ASP A 209 22.67 5.27 5.82
C ASP A 209 23.71 4.41 6.56
N GLY A 210 23.71 4.43 7.90
CA GLY A 210 24.57 3.57 8.70
C GLY A 210 24.28 2.08 8.51
N ALA A 211 23.01 1.66 8.40
CA ALA A 211 22.64 0.27 8.13
C ALA A 211 23.14 -0.18 6.75
N ARG A 212 22.97 0.67 5.74
CA ARG A 212 23.48 0.41 4.38
C ARG A 212 24.99 0.27 4.35
N GLN A 213 25.73 1.14 5.04
CA GLN A 213 27.20 1.06 5.12
C GLN A 213 27.70 -0.23 5.78
N ARG A 214 26.91 -0.82 6.69
CA ARG A 214 27.20 -2.13 7.30
C ARG A 214 26.80 -3.32 6.41
N GLY A 215 26.20 -3.06 5.24
CA GLY A 215 25.72 -4.10 4.34
C GLY A 215 24.43 -4.78 4.80
N ASN A 216 23.67 -4.16 5.71
CA ASN A 216 22.36 -4.69 6.12
C ASN A 216 21.41 -4.74 4.91
N ARG A 217 20.60 -5.80 4.83
CA ARG A 217 19.51 -5.93 3.85
C ARG A 217 18.32 -5.08 4.29
N ILE A 218 17.94 -4.12 3.46
CA ILE A 218 16.83 -3.20 3.75
C ILE A 218 15.64 -3.56 2.86
N LEU A 219 14.49 -3.78 3.48
CA LEU A 219 13.21 -3.99 2.81
C LEU A 219 12.34 -2.74 2.96
N PHE A 220 11.96 -2.12 1.86
CA PHE A 220 10.99 -1.03 1.83
C PHE A 220 9.59 -1.58 1.54
N GLU A 221 8.72 -1.46 2.53
CA GLU A 221 7.34 -1.94 2.48
C GLU A 221 6.41 -0.82 1.98
N GLY A 222 5.92 -0.97 0.75
CA GLY A 222 4.91 -0.09 0.18
C GLY A 222 3.50 -0.43 0.66
N ALA A 223 2.66 0.59 0.78
CA ALA A 223 1.23 0.42 0.97
C ALA A 223 0.44 0.89 -0.26
N GLN A 224 -0.80 0.39 -0.37
CA GLN A 224 -1.65 0.57 -1.55
C GLN A 224 -0.94 0.07 -2.83
N GLY A 225 -1.33 0.56 -4.01
CA GLY A 225 -0.75 0.16 -5.29
C GLY A 225 -0.60 1.36 -6.23
N VAL A 226 0.16 1.20 -7.30
CA VAL A 226 0.51 2.28 -8.25
C VAL A 226 -0.74 2.98 -8.79
N MET A 227 -1.85 2.27 -9.00
CA MET A 227 -3.05 2.87 -9.55
C MET A 227 -3.90 3.66 -8.53
N LEU A 228 -3.43 3.68 -7.28
CA LEU A 228 -3.89 4.59 -6.23
C LEU A 228 -2.85 5.69 -5.93
N ASP A 229 -1.76 5.81 -6.70
CA ASP A 229 -0.80 6.90 -6.56
C ASP A 229 -1.48 8.25 -6.80
N ASN A 230 -1.09 9.27 -6.02
CA ASN A 230 -1.67 10.61 -6.14
C ASN A 230 -1.44 11.27 -7.51
N ASP A 231 -0.31 10.97 -8.15
CA ASP A 231 0.11 11.56 -9.42
C ASP A 231 -0.10 10.60 -10.59
N HIS A 232 0.10 9.31 -10.35
CA HIS A 232 0.14 8.29 -11.40
C HIS A 232 -1.08 7.34 -11.42
N GLY A 233 -1.98 7.47 -10.45
CA GLY A 233 -3.18 6.65 -10.35
C GLY A 233 -4.39 7.21 -11.08
N THR A 234 -5.56 6.63 -10.82
CA THR A 234 -6.83 7.08 -11.40
C THR A 234 -7.40 8.30 -10.69
N TYR A 235 -6.69 9.44 -10.72
CA TYR A 235 -7.08 10.67 -10.02
C TYR A 235 -8.49 11.14 -10.44
N PRO A 236 -9.36 11.56 -9.50
CA PRO A 236 -9.12 11.80 -8.07
C PRO A 236 -9.36 10.59 -7.17
N TYR A 237 -9.66 9.41 -7.73
CA TYR A 237 -9.95 8.19 -6.97
C TYR A 237 -8.67 7.46 -6.54
N VAL A 238 -7.84 8.16 -5.77
CA VAL A 238 -6.49 7.76 -5.39
C VAL A 238 -6.27 8.01 -3.89
N THR A 239 -5.12 7.57 -3.36
CA THR A 239 -4.67 8.03 -2.05
C THR A 239 -3.85 9.31 -2.17
N SER A 240 -3.69 10.04 -1.07
CA SER A 240 -3.00 11.35 -1.07
C SER A 240 -1.47 11.24 -0.90
N SER A 241 -0.90 10.08 -1.24
CA SER A 241 0.52 9.81 -1.16
C SER A 241 1.00 9.09 -2.40
N ASN A 242 2.29 9.22 -2.71
CA ASN A 242 2.89 8.42 -3.77
C ASN A 242 3.07 6.97 -3.31
N THR A 243 2.62 6.02 -4.13
CA THR A 243 2.71 4.56 -3.94
C THR A 243 3.81 3.95 -4.81
N VAL A 244 4.36 4.71 -5.77
CA VAL A 244 5.47 4.28 -6.63
C VAL A 244 6.78 4.07 -5.87
N ALA A 245 7.66 3.22 -6.42
CA ALA A 245 8.89 2.79 -5.75
C ALA A 245 9.87 3.92 -5.41
N GLY A 246 9.93 4.97 -6.24
CA GLY A 246 10.79 6.14 -5.98
C GLY A 246 10.50 6.82 -4.63
N GLN A 247 9.27 6.70 -4.12
CA GLN A 247 8.90 7.22 -2.82
C GLN A 247 9.56 6.48 -1.66
N ALA A 248 10.08 5.26 -1.86
CA ALA A 248 10.88 4.56 -0.86
C ALA A 248 12.11 5.38 -0.44
N ALA A 249 12.78 6.02 -1.41
CA ALA A 249 13.92 6.87 -1.15
C ALA A 249 13.51 8.18 -0.43
N ALA A 250 12.66 8.98 -1.05
CA ALA A 250 12.25 10.29 -0.50
C ALA A 250 11.46 10.17 0.82
N GLY A 251 10.64 9.13 0.95
CA GLY A 251 9.83 8.84 2.13
C GLY A 251 10.60 8.23 3.30
N SER A 252 11.88 7.92 3.13
CA SER A 252 12.78 7.44 4.19
C SER A 252 14.05 8.29 4.37
N GLY A 253 14.21 9.36 3.58
CA GLY A 253 15.38 10.24 3.63
C GLY A 253 16.63 9.62 3.01
N GLN A 254 16.48 8.78 1.99
CA GLN A 254 17.60 8.18 1.24
C GLN A 254 17.68 8.77 -0.18
N GLY A 255 18.85 8.66 -0.83
CA GLY A 255 19.02 8.99 -2.24
C GLY A 255 18.43 7.91 -3.16
N SER A 256 17.97 8.26 -4.37
CA SER A 256 17.29 7.31 -5.28
C SER A 256 18.13 6.10 -5.70
N ARG A 257 19.47 6.25 -5.76
CA ARG A 257 20.41 5.18 -6.15
C ARG A 257 20.48 4.01 -5.16
N ILE A 258 19.76 4.06 -4.04
CA ILE A 258 19.71 2.96 -3.07
C ILE A 258 18.77 1.83 -3.49
N ILE A 259 17.88 2.04 -4.46
CA ILE A 259 16.89 1.05 -4.85
C ILE A 259 17.56 0.08 -5.83
N ASP A 260 17.88 -1.13 -5.35
CA ASP A 260 18.58 -2.14 -6.16
C ASP A 260 17.58 -3.05 -6.90
N TYR A 261 16.47 -3.40 -6.26
CA TYR A 261 15.42 -4.22 -6.85
C TYR A 261 14.02 -3.73 -6.48
N VAL A 262 13.12 -3.64 -7.46
CA VAL A 262 11.71 -3.30 -7.23
C VAL A 262 10.85 -4.51 -7.57
N LEU A 263 10.20 -5.08 -6.54
CA LEU A 263 9.25 -6.18 -6.68
C LEU A 263 7.82 -5.64 -6.72
N GLY A 264 7.17 -5.78 -7.87
CA GLY A 264 5.76 -5.46 -8.06
C GLY A 264 4.87 -6.63 -7.63
N ILE A 265 4.03 -6.45 -6.62
CA ILE A 265 3.03 -7.46 -6.27
C ILE A 265 1.82 -7.27 -7.19
N THR A 266 1.50 -8.31 -7.94
CA THR A 266 0.50 -8.28 -9.01
C THR A 266 -0.43 -9.48 -8.85
N LYS A 267 -1.73 -9.24 -8.78
CA LYS A 267 -2.71 -10.33 -8.72
C LYS A 267 -3.03 -10.83 -10.13
N ALA A 268 -3.26 -12.13 -10.29
CA ALA A 268 -3.64 -12.76 -11.57
C ALA A 268 -4.99 -12.29 -12.15
N TYR A 269 -5.71 -11.45 -11.43
CA TYR A 269 -6.89 -10.73 -11.84
C TYR A 269 -6.86 -9.37 -11.15
N THR A 270 -7.74 -8.44 -11.53
CA THR A 270 -7.74 -7.10 -10.94
C THR A 270 -8.85 -6.96 -9.92
N THR A 271 -8.60 -6.10 -8.93
CA THR A 271 -9.53 -5.78 -7.87
C THR A 271 -9.42 -4.32 -7.51
N ARG A 272 -10.54 -3.73 -7.06
CA ARG A 272 -10.58 -2.33 -6.63
C ARG A 272 -11.49 -2.16 -5.43
N VAL A 273 -10.98 -1.41 -4.44
CA VAL A 273 -11.76 -0.94 -3.30
C VAL A 273 -12.19 0.50 -3.58
N GLY A 274 -13.47 0.81 -3.34
CA GLY A 274 -13.99 2.16 -3.51
C GLY A 274 -14.38 2.49 -4.95
N SER A 275 -14.62 3.78 -5.18
CA SER A 275 -15.12 4.32 -6.44
C SER A 275 -14.02 4.45 -7.49
N GLY A 276 -14.41 4.83 -8.70
CA GLY A 276 -13.51 5.20 -9.80
C GLY A 276 -13.48 4.20 -10.96
N PRO A 277 -12.85 4.59 -12.08
CA PRO A 277 -12.80 3.77 -13.29
C PRO A 277 -12.17 2.40 -13.05
N PHE A 278 -12.74 1.38 -13.69
CA PHE A 278 -12.23 0.01 -13.65
C PHE A 278 -12.55 -0.64 -14.99
N PRO A 279 -11.66 -0.46 -16.00
CA PRO A 279 -11.90 -0.91 -17.37
C PRO A 279 -12.32 -2.38 -17.48
N THR A 280 -11.64 -3.26 -16.75
CA THR A 280 -11.84 -4.71 -16.83
C THR A 280 -12.85 -5.27 -15.83
N GLU A 281 -13.63 -4.42 -15.15
CA GLU A 281 -14.60 -4.83 -14.14
C GLU A 281 -15.63 -5.82 -14.72
N GLN A 282 -15.85 -6.92 -14.00
CA GLN A 282 -16.84 -7.93 -14.34
C GLN A 282 -18.06 -7.79 -13.44
N LYS A 283 -19.16 -7.27 -13.99
CA LYS A 283 -20.48 -7.14 -13.30
C LYS A 283 -21.39 -8.35 -13.55
N ASN A 284 -20.78 -9.53 -13.67
CA ASN A 284 -21.44 -10.79 -14.02
C ASN A 284 -20.94 -11.92 -13.09
N ASP A 285 -21.28 -13.17 -13.41
CA ASP A 285 -20.93 -14.33 -12.60
C ASP A 285 -19.42 -14.56 -12.47
N ILE A 286 -18.62 -14.19 -13.48
CA ILE A 286 -17.15 -14.24 -13.37
C ILE A 286 -16.67 -13.33 -12.23
N GLY A 287 -17.14 -12.08 -12.20
CA GLY A 287 -16.77 -11.15 -11.13
C GLY A 287 -17.18 -11.64 -9.74
N ASN A 288 -18.33 -12.31 -9.63
CA ASN A 288 -18.78 -12.93 -8.39
C ASN A 288 -17.90 -14.11 -7.99
N THR A 289 -17.57 -15.00 -8.93
CA THR A 289 -16.69 -16.15 -8.72
C THR A 289 -15.31 -15.72 -8.25
N LEU A 290 -14.68 -14.75 -8.94
CA LEU A 290 -13.39 -14.17 -8.54
C LEU A 290 -13.46 -13.57 -7.13
N GLY A 291 -14.52 -12.83 -6.83
CA GLY A 291 -14.71 -12.21 -5.52
C GLY A 291 -14.89 -13.22 -4.38
N GLN A 292 -15.64 -14.30 -4.61
CA GLN A 292 -15.87 -15.36 -3.62
C GLN A 292 -14.61 -16.19 -3.37
N ARG A 293 -14.01 -16.74 -4.44
CA ARG A 293 -12.80 -17.58 -4.35
C ARG A 293 -11.61 -16.79 -3.82
N GLY A 294 -11.44 -15.56 -4.28
CA GLY A 294 -10.40 -14.64 -3.81
C GLY A 294 -10.63 -14.09 -2.40
N ARG A 295 -11.79 -14.33 -1.77
CA ARG A 295 -12.19 -13.74 -0.48
C ARG A 295 -12.03 -12.21 -0.48
N GLU A 296 -12.53 -11.56 -1.52
CA GLU A 296 -12.28 -10.15 -1.81
C GLU A 296 -13.16 -9.21 -0.99
N PHE A 297 -12.83 -9.11 0.30
CA PHE A 297 -13.45 -8.22 1.27
C PHE A 297 -12.39 -7.38 1.98
N GLY A 298 -12.70 -6.11 2.23
CA GLY A 298 -11.81 -5.22 2.98
C GLY A 298 -11.62 -5.71 4.42
N THR A 299 -10.37 -5.95 4.85
CA THR A 299 -10.05 -6.41 6.21
C THR A 299 -10.40 -5.37 7.28
N VAL A 300 -10.32 -4.09 6.93
CA VAL A 300 -10.63 -2.97 7.82
C VAL A 300 -12.10 -2.56 7.72
N THR A 301 -12.62 -2.41 6.50
CA THR A 301 -13.94 -1.81 6.26
C THR A 301 -15.06 -2.83 6.04
N GLY A 302 -14.72 -4.11 5.82
CA GLY A 302 -15.67 -5.16 5.45
C GLY A 302 -16.26 -5.04 4.05
N ARG A 303 -15.92 -3.99 3.27
CA ARG A 303 -16.53 -3.73 1.96
C ARG A 303 -16.14 -4.78 0.93
N LYS A 304 -17.12 -5.29 0.18
CA LYS A 304 -16.90 -6.14 -1.00
C LYS A 304 -16.07 -5.37 -2.03
N ARG A 305 -15.05 -5.99 -2.59
CA ARG A 305 -14.22 -5.40 -3.65
C ARG A 305 -14.85 -5.68 -5.02
N ARG A 306 -14.66 -4.74 -5.95
CA ARG A 306 -14.97 -4.94 -7.36
C ARG A 306 -13.89 -5.85 -7.95
N CYS A 307 -14.27 -6.76 -8.83
CA CYS A 307 -13.35 -7.75 -9.42
C CYS A 307 -13.44 -7.67 -10.94
N GLY A 308 -12.30 -7.89 -11.60
CA GLY A 308 -12.17 -7.79 -13.04
C GLY A 308 -11.08 -8.69 -13.59
N TRP A 309 -11.03 -8.84 -14.89
CA TRP A 309 -9.97 -9.58 -15.57
C TRP A 309 -8.59 -8.92 -15.37
N PHE A 310 -7.52 -9.67 -15.62
CA PHE A 310 -6.18 -9.10 -15.62
C PHE A 310 -6.07 -7.97 -16.65
N ASP A 311 -5.46 -6.87 -16.27
CA ASP A 311 -5.25 -5.71 -17.13
C ASP A 311 -3.75 -5.53 -17.39
N ALA A 312 -3.29 -6.05 -18.53
CA ALA A 312 -1.86 -6.00 -18.85
C ALA A 312 -1.40 -4.61 -19.27
N VAL A 313 -2.29 -3.80 -19.86
CA VAL A 313 -2.00 -2.41 -20.23
C VAL A 313 -1.65 -1.59 -19.00
N LEU A 314 -2.51 -1.67 -17.98
CA LEU A 314 -2.34 -0.98 -16.72
C LEU A 314 -1.12 -1.49 -15.94
N VAL A 315 -0.91 -2.80 -15.89
CA VAL A 315 0.25 -3.37 -15.18
C VAL A 315 1.56 -3.03 -15.89
N ASN A 316 1.61 -3.06 -17.22
CA ASN A 316 2.77 -2.60 -18.00
C ASN A 316 3.10 -1.14 -17.67
N GLN A 317 2.09 -0.26 -17.66
CA GLN A 317 2.27 1.13 -17.28
C GLN A 317 2.80 1.27 -15.85
N ALA A 318 2.29 0.49 -14.88
CA ALA A 318 2.80 0.47 -13.51
C ALA A 318 4.28 0.05 -13.44
N ILE A 319 4.67 -0.93 -14.25
CA ILE A 319 6.06 -1.40 -14.36
C ILE A 319 6.98 -0.28 -14.84
N LYS A 320 6.60 0.43 -15.91
CA LYS A 320 7.41 1.53 -16.45
C LYS A 320 7.52 2.69 -15.46
N ILE A 321 6.41 3.11 -14.85
CA ILE A 321 6.36 4.27 -13.94
C ILE A 321 7.16 4.00 -12.65
N SER A 322 7.02 2.80 -12.08
CA SER A 322 7.66 2.47 -10.81
C SER A 322 9.03 1.80 -10.93
N GLY A 323 9.50 1.55 -12.15
CA GLY A 323 10.76 0.84 -12.41
C GLY A 323 10.74 -0.59 -11.84
N ILE A 324 9.62 -1.31 -11.97
CA ILE A 324 9.49 -2.68 -11.46
C ILE A 324 10.45 -3.59 -12.22
N THR A 325 11.33 -4.27 -11.48
CA THR A 325 12.33 -5.18 -12.02
C THR A 325 11.74 -6.56 -12.32
N GLY A 326 10.80 -7.01 -11.49
CA GLY A 326 10.04 -8.24 -11.67
C GLY A 326 8.80 -8.25 -10.80
N ILE A 327 7.84 -9.11 -11.13
CA ILE A 327 6.59 -9.22 -10.39
C ILE A 327 6.52 -10.46 -9.50
N ALA A 328 5.80 -10.33 -8.39
CA ALA A 328 5.25 -11.48 -7.68
C ALA A 328 3.79 -11.65 -8.12
N LEU A 329 3.53 -12.66 -8.96
CA LEU A 329 2.19 -12.96 -9.42
C LEU A 329 1.45 -13.75 -8.34
N THR A 330 0.31 -13.26 -7.88
CA THR A 330 -0.44 -13.85 -6.75
C THR A 330 -1.83 -14.31 -7.16
N LYS A 331 -2.36 -15.25 -6.37
CA LYS A 331 -3.73 -15.78 -6.50
C LYS A 331 -4.02 -16.42 -7.86
N LEU A 332 -3.05 -17.17 -8.39
CA LEU A 332 -3.26 -17.94 -9.61
C LEU A 332 -4.38 -18.99 -9.41
N ASP A 333 -4.46 -19.57 -8.22
CA ASP A 333 -5.44 -20.57 -7.78
C ASP A 333 -6.89 -20.11 -7.87
N VAL A 334 -7.14 -18.79 -7.86
CA VAL A 334 -8.49 -18.24 -8.01
C VAL A 334 -9.05 -18.47 -9.42
N LEU A 335 -8.17 -18.63 -10.42
CA LEU A 335 -8.53 -18.86 -11.81
C LEU A 335 -8.80 -20.33 -12.15
N ASP A 336 -8.50 -21.27 -11.24
CA ASP A 336 -8.72 -22.71 -11.44
C ASP A 336 -10.19 -23.02 -11.82
N GLY A 337 -10.42 -23.88 -12.82
CA GLY A 337 -11.75 -24.28 -13.25
C GLY A 337 -12.52 -23.25 -14.07
N ILE A 338 -11.86 -22.20 -14.57
CA ILE A 338 -12.42 -21.29 -15.56
C ILE A 338 -11.93 -21.74 -16.94
N GLU A 339 -12.84 -22.04 -17.87
CA GLU A 339 -12.49 -22.57 -19.20
C GLU A 339 -11.84 -21.53 -20.12
N GLU A 340 -12.33 -20.30 -20.08
CA GLU A 340 -11.86 -19.20 -20.93
C GLU A 340 -11.41 -18.02 -20.06
N LEU A 341 -10.12 -17.69 -20.12
CA LEU A 341 -9.55 -16.53 -19.44
C LEU A 341 -9.42 -15.36 -20.39
N LYS A 342 -9.71 -14.16 -19.90
CA LYS A 342 -9.52 -12.92 -20.67
C LYS A 342 -8.44 -12.06 -20.02
N VAL A 343 -7.58 -11.50 -20.87
CA VAL A 343 -6.54 -10.55 -20.47
C VAL A 343 -6.70 -9.30 -21.30
N CYS A 344 -6.78 -8.12 -20.67
CA CYS A 344 -6.87 -6.88 -21.41
C CYS A 344 -5.51 -6.49 -21.98
N VAL A 345 -5.45 -6.27 -23.30
CA VAL A 345 -4.24 -6.01 -24.10
C VAL A 345 -4.30 -4.68 -24.87
N GLY A 346 -5.32 -3.89 -24.59
CA GLY A 346 -5.53 -2.59 -25.19
C GLY A 346 -6.84 -1.98 -24.72
N TYR A 347 -6.98 -0.69 -24.93
CA TYR A 347 -8.23 0.03 -24.70
C TYR A 347 -8.72 0.61 -26.01
N GLU A 348 -10.03 0.57 -26.24
CA GLU A 348 -10.69 1.35 -27.27
C GLU A 348 -11.38 2.55 -26.61
N ILE A 349 -11.09 3.75 -27.12
CA ILE A 349 -11.66 5.02 -26.64
C ILE A 349 -12.01 5.83 -27.89
N ASP A 350 -13.29 6.16 -28.07
CA ASP A 350 -13.78 6.92 -29.22
C ASP A 350 -13.35 6.34 -30.59
N GLY A 351 -13.28 5.01 -30.70
CA GLY A 351 -12.85 4.28 -31.89
C GLY A 351 -11.33 4.21 -32.11
N GLU A 352 -10.52 4.78 -31.20
CA GLU A 352 -9.06 4.69 -31.24
C GLU A 352 -8.53 3.66 -30.24
N ARG A 353 -7.59 2.82 -30.69
CA ARG A 353 -6.85 1.93 -29.80
C ARG A 353 -5.78 2.70 -29.03
N LYS A 354 -5.71 2.48 -27.72
CA LYS A 354 -4.65 2.93 -26.81
C LYS A 354 -4.00 1.73 -26.12
N ASP A 355 -2.71 1.85 -25.85
CA ASP A 355 -1.86 0.87 -25.14
C ASP A 355 -1.38 1.41 -23.79
N TYR A 356 -2.05 2.43 -23.25
CA TYR A 356 -1.83 3.00 -21.92
C TYR A 356 -3.16 3.47 -21.31
N LEU A 357 -3.24 3.54 -19.97
CA LEU A 357 -4.37 4.15 -19.30
C LEU A 357 -4.24 5.69 -19.38
N PRO A 358 -5.18 6.41 -20.01
CA PRO A 358 -5.11 7.87 -20.10
C PRO A 358 -5.27 8.52 -18.72
N ALA A 359 -4.67 9.69 -18.51
CA ALA A 359 -4.79 10.41 -17.22
C ALA A 359 -6.17 11.04 -16.98
N SER A 360 -6.91 11.37 -18.05
CA SER A 360 -8.23 12.01 -17.94
C SER A 360 -9.29 11.05 -17.43
N ILE A 361 -9.99 11.42 -16.36
CA ILE A 361 -11.14 10.68 -15.82
C ILE A 361 -12.24 10.44 -16.87
N ALA A 362 -12.49 11.41 -17.74
CA ALA A 362 -13.49 11.30 -18.79
C ALA A 362 -13.11 10.18 -19.77
N SER A 363 -11.84 10.17 -20.20
CA SER A 363 -11.31 9.11 -21.08
C SER A 363 -11.34 7.75 -20.37
N GLN A 364 -10.91 7.69 -19.10
CA GLN A 364 -10.92 6.44 -18.33
C GLN A 364 -12.33 5.84 -18.16
N THR A 365 -13.36 6.68 -18.09
CA THR A 365 -14.75 6.23 -17.89
C THR A 365 -15.35 5.62 -19.16
N ASN A 366 -14.86 6.03 -20.33
CA ASN A 366 -15.36 5.57 -21.63
C ASN A 366 -14.54 4.41 -22.24
N ILE A 367 -13.59 3.87 -21.49
CA ILE A 367 -12.75 2.76 -21.98
C ILE A 367 -13.60 1.52 -22.24
N GLN A 368 -13.41 0.95 -23.43
CA GLN A 368 -13.78 -0.43 -23.72
C GLN A 368 -12.51 -1.30 -23.74
N PRO A 369 -12.37 -2.29 -22.84
CA PRO A 369 -11.20 -3.16 -22.82
C PRO A 369 -11.20 -4.09 -24.03
N ILE A 370 -10.05 -4.17 -24.72
CA ILE A 370 -9.78 -5.14 -25.77
C ILE A 370 -9.13 -6.35 -25.11
N TYR A 371 -9.77 -7.52 -25.24
CA TYR A 371 -9.31 -8.75 -24.61
C TYR A 371 -8.61 -9.68 -25.59
N GLU A 372 -7.53 -10.30 -25.12
CA GLU A 372 -7.02 -11.56 -25.63
C GLU A 372 -7.67 -12.71 -24.84
N ILE A 373 -8.08 -13.76 -25.56
CA ILE A 373 -8.68 -14.95 -24.99
C ILE A 373 -7.59 -16.03 -24.86
N LEU A 374 -7.45 -16.58 -23.66
CA LEU A 374 -6.53 -17.67 -23.35
C LEU A 374 -7.31 -18.88 -22.85
N GLU A 375 -6.81 -20.06 -23.21
CA GLU A 375 -7.30 -21.33 -22.67
C GLU A 375 -7.05 -21.38 -21.17
N GLY A 376 -8.10 -21.65 -20.41
CA GLY A 376 -8.01 -21.88 -18.96
C GLY A 376 -7.60 -23.30 -18.61
N TRP A 377 -7.91 -23.73 -17.39
CA TRP A 377 -7.56 -25.04 -16.87
C TRP A 377 -8.56 -25.52 -15.82
N ASN A 378 -8.68 -26.83 -15.64
CA ASN A 378 -9.61 -27.43 -14.67
C ASN A 378 -8.91 -27.97 -13.42
N GLU A 379 -7.64 -28.35 -13.55
CA GLU A 379 -6.81 -28.88 -12.49
C GLU A 379 -6.48 -27.78 -11.47
N SER A 380 -6.21 -28.18 -10.23
CA SER A 380 -5.87 -27.18 -9.22
C SER A 380 -4.41 -26.75 -9.31
N THR A 381 -4.17 -25.44 -9.25
CA THR A 381 -2.85 -24.87 -9.00
C THR A 381 -2.59 -24.65 -7.51
N PHE A 382 -3.60 -24.81 -6.65
CA PHE A 382 -3.52 -24.54 -5.22
C PHE A 382 -2.41 -25.36 -4.55
N GLY A 383 -1.46 -24.67 -3.92
CA GLY A 383 -0.37 -25.30 -3.17
C GLY A 383 0.80 -25.81 -4.03
N ALA A 384 0.81 -25.55 -5.34
CA ALA A 384 1.93 -25.90 -6.21
C ALA A 384 3.22 -25.16 -5.80
N ARG A 385 4.35 -25.89 -5.75
CA ARG A 385 5.65 -25.38 -5.29
C ARG A 385 6.73 -25.40 -6.36
N THR A 386 6.47 -26.06 -7.48
CA THR A 386 7.33 -26.07 -8.67
C THR A 386 6.53 -25.83 -9.94
N TRP A 387 7.19 -25.42 -11.02
CA TRP A 387 6.55 -25.28 -12.34
C TRP A 387 5.98 -26.58 -12.88
N VAL A 388 6.55 -27.73 -12.49
CA VAL A 388 6.10 -29.06 -12.94
C VAL A 388 4.76 -29.43 -12.30
N ASP A 389 4.43 -28.84 -11.15
CA ASP A 389 3.16 -29.05 -10.47
C ASP A 389 2.01 -28.26 -11.11
N LEU A 390 2.29 -27.38 -12.07
CA LEU A 390 1.29 -26.52 -12.71
C LEU A 390 0.76 -27.12 -14.02
N PRO A 391 -0.54 -26.94 -14.32
CA PRO A 391 -1.11 -27.29 -15.62
C PRO A 391 -0.44 -26.51 -16.75
N SER A 392 -0.28 -27.14 -17.91
CA SER A 392 0.41 -26.49 -19.04
C SER A 392 -0.25 -25.18 -19.49
N SER A 393 -1.58 -25.08 -19.42
CA SER A 393 -2.33 -23.84 -19.72
C SER A 393 -2.07 -22.74 -18.68
N ALA A 394 -1.90 -23.10 -17.40
CA ALA A 394 -1.52 -22.14 -16.35
C ALA A 394 -0.11 -21.59 -16.60
N ILE A 395 0.84 -22.45 -17.01
CA ILE A 395 2.20 -22.01 -17.37
C ILE A 395 2.15 -21.06 -18.58
N LYS A 396 1.38 -21.41 -19.63
CA LYS A 396 1.19 -20.55 -20.80
C LYS A 396 0.59 -19.20 -20.42
N TYR A 397 -0.40 -19.18 -19.51
CA TYR A 397 -0.99 -17.95 -18.99
C TYR A 397 0.09 -17.07 -18.32
N VAL A 398 0.88 -17.64 -17.41
CA VAL A 398 1.93 -16.88 -16.72
C VAL A 398 2.98 -16.35 -17.71
N LYS A 399 3.42 -17.15 -18.68
CA LYS A 399 4.33 -16.70 -19.75
C LYS A 399 3.74 -15.60 -20.61
N ARG A 400 2.46 -15.70 -20.95
CA ARG A 400 1.78 -14.65 -21.71
C ARG A 400 1.67 -13.35 -20.93
N ILE A 401 1.44 -13.42 -19.61
CA ILE A 401 1.48 -12.23 -18.75
C ILE A 401 2.87 -11.60 -18.75
N GLU A 402 3.96 -12.37 -18.62
CA GLU A 402 5.34 -11.84 -18.69
C GLU A 402 5.59 -11.07 -20.00
N GLU A 403 5.15 -11.63 -21.14
CA GLU A 403 5.26 -10.99 -22.45
C GLU A 403 4.50 -9.67 -22.54
N LEU A 404 3.23 -9.66 -22.11
CA LEU A 404 2.35 -8.50 -22.22
C LEU A 404 2.78 -7.34 -21.31
N ILE A 405 3.29 -7.65 -20.11
CA ILE A 405 3.70 -6.64 -19.13
C ILE A 405 5.18 -6.25 -19.28
N GLU A 406 5.95 -6.97 -20.11
CA GLU A 406 7.37 -6.78 -20.33
C GLU A 406 8.21 -6.83 -19.04
N ALA A 407 7.83 -7.72 -18.11
CA ALA A 407 8.57 -7.97 -16.88
C ALA A 407 8.47 -9.44 -16.46
N PRO A 408 9.54 -10.02 -15.89
CA PRO A 408 9.54 -11.41 -15.45
C PRO A 408 8.71 -11.61 -14.18
N VAL A 409 8.14 -12.80 -14.05
CA VAL A 409 7.56 -13.32 -12.81
C VAL A 409 8.69 -13.87 -11.97
N ALA A 410 9.14 -13.08 -11.00
CA ALA A 410 10.20 -13.47 -10.07
C ALA A 410 9.68 -14.44 -8.99
N LEU A 411 8.41 -14.29 -8.59
CA LEU A 411 7.73 -15.13 -7.61
C LEU A 411 6.32 -15.45 -8.11
N LEU A 412 5.86 -16.69 -7.93
CA LEU A 412 4.49 -17.10 -8.23
C LEU A 412 3.86 -17.72 -6.98
N SER A 413 2.82 -17.07 -6.44
CA SER A 413 2.08 -17.51 -5.28
C SER A 413 0.82 -18.26 -5.71
N THR A 414 0.70 -19.50 -5.23
CA THR A 414 -0.35 -20.46 -5.59
C THR A 414 -1.33 -20.74 -4.46
N SER A 415 -1.14 -20.13 -3.29
CA SER A 415 -2.12 -20.15 -2.19
C SER A 415 -1.88 -18.98 -1.22
N PRO A 416 -2.72 -18.80 -0.19
CA PRO A 416 -2.43 -17.88 0.92
C PRO A 416 -1.23 -18.30 1.79
N GLU A 417 -0.84 -19.57 1.78
CA GLU A 417 0.23 -20.10 2.63
C GLU A 417 1.60 -19.66 2.16
N ARG A 418 2.50 -19.37 3.10
CA ARG A 418 3.83 -18.82 2.81
C ARG A 418 4.66 -19.75 1.92
N GLU A 419 4.66 -21.04 2.23
CA GLU A 419 5.48 -22.05 1.53
C GLU A 419 5.02 -22.34 0.11
N ASP A 420 3.80 -21.99 -0.24
CA ASP A 420 3.20 -22.24 -1.54
C ASP A 420 3.54 -21.07 -2.49
N THR A 421 4.84 -20.92 -2.72
CA THR A 421 5.44 -19.88 -3.56
C THR A 421 6.55 -20.48 -4.40
N ILE A 422 6.40 -20.46 -5.72
CA ILE A 422 7.45 -20.84 -6.67
C ILE A 422 8.39 -19.65 -6.80
N THR A 423 9.66 -19.83 -6.43
CA THR A 423 10.70 -18.78 -6.52
C THR A 423 11.51 -18.96 -7.81
N VAL A 424 11.44 -17.99 -8.71
CA VAL A 424 12.20 -17.96 -9.96
C VAL A 424 13.48 -17.14 -9.79
N HIS A 425 13.36 -15.99 -9.12
CA HIS A 425 14.46 -15.10 -8.78
C HIS A 425 14.28 -14.57 -7.35
N ASP A 426 15.32 -14.66 -6.53
CA ASP A 426 15.32 -14.13 -5.17
C ASP A 426 15.64 -12.63 -5.21
N PRO A 427 14.73 -11.73 -4.80
CA PRO A 427 14.97 -10.28 -4.85
C PRO A 427 16.19 -9.79 -4.05
N PHE A 428 16.71 -10.59 -3.11
CA PHE A 428 17.92 -10.28 -2.36
C PHE A 428 19.20 -10.95 -2.92
N ALA A 429 19.08 -11.80 -3.94
CA ALA A 429 20.24 -12.36 -4.63
C ALA A 429 20.85 -11.30 -5.56
N ASP A 430 22.18 -11.27 -5.62
CA ASP A 430 22.93 -10.37 -6.52
C ASP A 430 22.84 -10.82 -8.00
#